data_AF-A0AAN8T4K5-F1
#
_entry.id   AF-A0AAN8T4K5-F1
#
_cell.length_a   1.000
_cell.length_b   1.000
_cell.length_c   1.000
_cell.angle_alpha   90.00
_cell.angle_beta   90.00
_cell.angle_gamma   90.00
#
_symmetry.space_group_name_H-M   'P 1'
#
loop_
_entity.id
_entity.type
_entity.pdbx_description
1 polymer ?
#
loop_
_entity_poly.entity_id
_entity_poly.type
_entity_poly.pdbx_seq_one_letter_code
_entity_poly.pdbx_strand_id
1 'polypeptide(L)'
;MSQYNVNGFKFATEKYSKNKKTNNSGVWVKGDDGNQNENVDYFGVLHEILELEYLGWAIKRIVLFQCKWFDPTSRGTRELK
;
A
#
# COMPACT_ATOMS: atom_id res chain seq x y z
N MET A 1 3.03 -9.89 -9.61
CA MET A 1 1.82 -10.63 -9.16
C MET A 1 0.60 -9.72 -9.20
N SER A 2 -0.64 -10.24 -9.16
CA SER A 2 -1.87 -9.43 -9.15
C SER A 2 -2.54 -9.32 -7.78
N GLN A 3 -2.20 -10.19 -6.83
CA GLN A 3 -2.76 -10.21 -5.48
C GLN A 3 -1.70 -10.67 -4.47
N TYR A 4 -1.86 -10.29 -3.21
CA TYR A 4 -1.01 -10.74 -2.10
C TYR A 4 -1.82 -10.84 -0.81
N ASN A 5 -1.65 -11.93 -0.06
CA ASN A 5 -2.33 -12.14 1.22
C ASN A 5 -1.32 -12.06 2.37
N VAL A 6 -1.59 -11.25 3.39
CA VAL A 6 -0.74 -11.10 4.57
C VAL A 6 -1.58 -10.72 5.77
N ASN A 7 -1.34 -11.35 6.93
CA ASN A 7 -2.01 -11.05 8.20
C ASN A 7 -3.54 -11.00 8.12
N GLY A 8 -4.17 -11.84 7.29
CA GLY A 8 -5.63 -11.86 7.10
C GLY A 8 -6.17 -10.82 6.10
N PHE A 9 -5.31 -9.98 5.54
CA PHE A 9 -5.67 -9.02 4.49
C PHE A 9 -5.31 -9.56 3.10
N LYS A 10 -6.20 -9.31 2.14
CA LYS A 10 -5.95 -9.58 0.71
C LYS A 10 -5.80 -8.25 -0.02
N PHE A 11 -4.61 -7.97 -0.53
CA PHE A 11 -4.33 -6.86 -1.43
C PHE A 11 -4.43 -7.31 -2.88
N ALA A 12 -4.89 -6.43 -3.75
CA ALA A 12 -4.98 -6.70 -5.18
C ALA A 12 -4.58 -5.45 -5.97
N THR A 13 -3.93 -5.63 -7.12
CA THR A 13 -3.64 -4.49 -8.00
C THR A 13 -4.95 -3.89 -8.53
N GLU A 14 -4.97 -2.58 -8.73
CA GLU A 14 -6.11 -1.84 -9.30
C GLU A 14 -6.66 -2.50 -10.56
N LYS A 15 -5.76 -2.92 -11.46
CA LYS A 15 -6.12 -3.61 -12.70
C LYS A 15 -6.89 -4.90 -12.45
N TYR A 16 -6.51 -5.66 -11.42
CA TYR A 16 -7.19 -6.89 -11.06
C TYR A 16 -8.54 -6.62 -10.37
N SER A 17 -8.59 -5.64 -9.47
CA SER A 17 -9.76 -5.36 -8.63
C SER A 17 -10.88 -4.60 -9.35
N LYS A 18 -10.58 -3.87 -10.44
CA LYS A 18 -11.52 -2.98 -11.16
C LYS A 18 -12.88 -3.59 -11.49
N ASN A 19 -12.94 -4.88 -11.80
CA ASN A 19 -14.18 -5.57 -12.21
C ASN A 19 -14.63 -6.61 -11.18
N LYS A 20 -14.17 -6.51 -9.93
CA LYS A 20 -14.54 -7.42 -8.84
C LYS A 20 -15.58 -6.76 -7.93
N LYS A 21 -16.36 -7.60 -7.24
CA LYS A 21 -17.37 -7.15 -6.27
C LYS A 21 -16.73 -6.32 -5.14
N THR A 22 -15.52 -6.67 -4.73
CA THR A 22 -14.75 -5.95 -3.71
C THR A 22 -13.48 -5.40 -4.32
N ASN A 23 -13.22 -4.11 -4.08
CA ASN A 23 -11.98 -3.47 -4.51
C ASN A 23 -10.98 -3.43 -3.34
N ASN A 24 -9.95 -4.26 -3.42
CA ASN A 24 -8.90 -4.36 -2.41
C ASN A 24 -7.56 -3.76 -2.88
N SER A 25 -7.61 -2.70 -3.72
CA SER A 25 -6.41 -2.01 -4.18
C SER A 25 -6.01 -0.80 -3.33
N GLY A 26 -6.81 -0.43 -2.34
CA GLY A 26 -6.45 0.64 -1.41
C GLY A 26 -5.31 0.22 -0.49
N VAL A 27 -4.38 1.15 -0.27
CA VAL A 27 -3.27 1.01 0.68
C VAL A 27 -3.28 2.23 1.59
N TRP A 28 -3.07 1.99 2.89
CA TRP A 28 -2.92 3.02 3.90
C TRP A 28 -1.64 2.75 4.70
N VAL A 29 -0.90 3.80 4.97
CA VAL A 29 0.31 3.78 5.80
C VAL A 29 0.25 4.95 6.75
N LYS A 30 0.30 4.65 8.05
CA LYS A 30 0.45 5.68 9.07
C LYS A 30 1.81 6.36 8.89
N GLY A 31 1.82 7.68 8.68
CA GLY A 31 3.06 8.45 8.72
C GLY A 31 3.60 8.54 10.14
N ASP A 32 4.92 8.46 10.26
CA ASP A 32 5.64 8.75 11.49
C ASP A 32 6.60 9.90 11.17
N ASP A 33 6.10 11.13 11.31
CA ASP A 33 6.97 12.30 11.36
C ASP A 33 7.55 12.34 12.78
N GLY A 34 8.85 12.06 12.91
CA GLY A 34 9.57 12.21 14.18
C GLY A 34 9.51 13.63 14.77
N ASN A 35 8.93 14.61 14.08
CA ASN A 35 8.52 15.90 14.61
C ASN A 35 7.03 15.93 14.96
N GLN A 36 6.73 16.53 16.10
CA GLN A 36 5.43 16.54 16.78
C GLN A 36 4.30 17.29 16.04
N ASN A 37 4.49 17.65 14.77
CA ASN A 37 3.50 18.37 13.99
C ASN A 37 3.02 17.52 12.81
N GLU A 38 1.89 16.88 13.05
CA GLU A 38 0.97 16.24 12.09
C GLU A 38 1.24 14.76 11.83
N ASN A 39 0.40 13.89 12.43
CA ASN A 39 0.26 12.49 12.05
C ASN A 39 -0.33 12.43 10.63
N VAL A 40 0.51 12.54 9.60
CA VAL A 40 0.06 12.51 8.21
C VAL A 40 -0.14 11.06 7.77
N ASP A 41 -1.38 10.67 7.53
CA ASP A 41 -1.69 9.36 6.96
C ASP A 41 -1.54 9.37 5.44
N TYR A 42 -0.82 8.36 4.91
CA TYR A 42 -0.63 8.18 3.48
C TYR A 42 -1.64 7.19 2.93
N PHE A 43 -2.33 7.60 1.88
CA PHE A 43 -3.26 6.75 1.13
C PHE A 43 -2.76 6.57 -0.30
N GLY A 44 -2.98 5.39 -0.86
CA GLY A 44 -2.61 5.11 -2.23
C GLY A 44 -3.40 3.97 -2.86
N VAL A 45 -3.19 3.80 -4.15
CA VAL A 45 -3.77 2.72 -4.95
C VAL A 45 -2.66 1.80 -5.45
N LEU A 46 -2.76 0.52 -5.11
CA LEU A 46 -1.80 -0.51 -5.47
C LEU A 46 -1.80 -0.76 -6.97
N HIS A 47 -0.69 -0.44 -7.62
CA HIS A 47 -0.52 -0.60 -9.06
C HIS A 47 0.20 -1.90 -9.42
N GLU A 48 1.28 -2.21 -8.70
CA GLU A 48 2.11 -3.38 -8.94
C GLU A 48 2.58 -4.03 -7.62
N ILE A 49 2.72 -5.36 -7.64
CA ILE A 49 3.28 -6.15 -6.54
C ILE A 49 4.50 -6.90 -7.07
N LEU A 50 5.66 -6.60 -6.47
CA LEU A 50 6.95 -7.23 -6.75
C LEU A 50 7.36 -8.11 -5.57
N GLU A 51 7.83 -9.32 -5.83
CA GLU A 51 8.47 -10.17 -4.83
C GLU A 51 9.92 -10.38 -5.25
N LEU A 52 10.83 -10.06 -4.34
CA LEU A 52 12.26 -10.18 -4.55
C LEU A 52 12.80 -11.21 -3.59
N GLU A 53 13.65 -12.09 -4.12
CA GLU A 53 14.41 -13.05 -3.34
C GLU A 53 15.86 -12.59 -3.29
N TYR A 54 16.43 -12.46 -2.09
CA TYR A 54 17.83 -12.12 -1.91
C TYR A 54 18.63 -13.37 -1.56
N LEU A 55 19.74 -13.56 -2.28
CA LEU A 55 20.68 -14.65 -2.05
C LEU A 55 21.39 -14.44 -0.71
N GLY A 56 21.25 -15.42 0.19
CA GLY A 56 21.81 -15.44 1.53
C GLY A 56 21.29 -16.65 2.29
N TRP A 57 21.96 -17.04 3.38
CA TRP A 57 21.46 -18.09 4.26
C TRP A 57 20.90 -17.48 5.55
N ALA A 58 19.63 -17.69 5.92
CA ALA A 58 18.55 -18.29 5.13
C ALA A 58 18.11 -17.37 3.97
N ILE A 59 17.50 -17.96 2.92
CA ILE A 59 16.92 -17.21 1.80
C ILE A 59 15.87 -16.24 2.36
N LYS A 60 15.98 -14.96 1.99
CA LYS A 60 15.03 -13.93 2.42
C LYS A 60 14.18 -13.49 1.23
N ARG A 61 12.89 -13.30 1.48
CA ARG A 61 11.94 -12.75 0.52
C ARG A 61 11.38 -11.44 1.04
N ILE A 62 11.29 -10.45 0.17
CA ILE A 62 10.58 -9.20 0.43
C ILE A 62 9.48 -9.03 -0.60
N VAL A 63 8.38 -8.42 -0.19
CA VAL A 63 7.30 -8.04 -1.07
C VAL A 63 7.20 -6.51 -1.06
N LEU A 64 7.29 -5.92 -2.24
CA LEU A 64 7.22 -4.48 -2.46
C LEU A 64 5.90 -4.14 -3.16
N PHE A 65 5.22 -3.13 -2.63
CA PHE A 65 3.99 -2.59 -3.18
C PHE A 65 4.30 -1.27 -3.86
N GLN A 66 4.16 -1.22 -5.19
CA GLN A 66 4.22 0.03 -5.93
C GLN A 66 2.83 0.65 -5.97
N CYS A 67 2.68 1.79 -5.29
CA CYS A 67 1.42 2.49 -5.18
C CYS A 67 1.47 3.83 -5.91
N LYS A 68 0.33 4.24 -6.47
CA LYS A 68 0.05 5.64 -6.80
C LYS A 68 -0.47 6.31 -5.54
N TRP A 69 0.31 7.22 -4.98
CA TRP A 69 -0.01 7.92 -3.73
C TRP A 69 -0.83 9.17 -3.99
N PHE A 70 -1.76 9.46 -3.08
CA PHE A 70 -2.47 10.74 -3.06
C PHE A 70 -1.59 11.83 -2.43
N ASP A 71 -1.84 13.10 -2.77
CA ASP A 71 -1.24 14.23 -2.03
C ASP A 71 -1.76 14.16 -0.58
N PRO A 72 -0.88 13.98 0.41
CA PRO A 72 -1.29 13.75 1.79
C PRO A 72 -1.62 15.06 2.52
N THR A 73 -1.48 16.21 1.87
CA THR A 73 -1.92 17.50 2.41
C THR A 73 -3.43 17.68 2.25
N SER A 74 -3.98 18.71 2.90
CA SER A 74 -5.41 19.09 2.83
C SER A 74 -5.91 19.43 1.41
N ARG A 75 -5.02 19.54 0.43
CA ARG A 75 -5.35 19.74 -0.99
C ARG A 75 -5.70 18.45 -1.72
N GLY A 76 -5.24 17.29 -1.22
CA GLY A 76 -5.40 15.99 -1.87
C GLY A 76 -6.26 15.01 -1.09
N THR A 77 -6.00 14.89 0.22
CA THR A 77 -6.69 13.93 1.09
C THR A 77 -7.65 14.67 2.01
N ARG A 78 -8.92 14.23 2.04
CA ARG A 78 -9.92 14.76 2.96
C ARG A 78 -9.90 13.94 4.24
N GLU A 79 -9.58 14.59 5.35
CA GLU A 79 -9.82 14.02 6.67
C GLU A 79 -11.30 14.22 7.03
N LEU A 80 -11.99 13.14 7.39
CA LEU A 80 -13.30 13.24 8.03
C LEU A 80 -13.07 13.67 9.47
N LYS A 81 -13.47 14.91 9.80
CA LYS A 81 -13.54 15.40 11.18
C LYS A 81 -14.68 14.72 11.94
#